data_AF-A0A136L591-F1
#
_entry.id   AF-A0A136L591-F1
#
_cell.length_a   1.000
_cell.length_b   1.000
_cell.length_c   1.000
_cell.angle_alpha   90.00
_cell.angle_beta   90.00
_cell.angle_gamma   90.00
#
_symmetry.space_group_name_H-M   'P 1'
#
loop_
_entity.id
_entity.type
_entity.pdbx_description
1 polymer ?
#
loop_
_entity_poly.entity_id
_entity_poly.type
_entity_poly.pdbx_seq_one_letter_code
_entity_poly.pdbx_strand_id
1 'polypeptide(L)'
;MGHGHVALIGAGHLAVSVPVLASLSSYFGERPMTLTLFDPDSEKVDLAFRLAQTVFTCAKAEHALAVTDSLDELAGDFTRVVYCANARSARMVNRWAGVEATCTDGASIEQAVAYLHAHLMSTASKEGTPLVLSLLPSEVLLPGLKHSRIDWPKAWIDDHDGRLAHQVLRWVRGDEPVFELIQAYRRSPFLRWLDGAQ
;
A
#
# COMPACT_ATOMS: atom_id res chain seq x y z
N MET A 1 -1.13 3.33 23.66
CA MET A 1 -0.68 2.84 22.35
C MET A 1 -1.19 3.86 21.34
N GLY A 2 -0.28 4.55 20.64
CA GLY A 2 -0.59 5.72 19.82
C GLY A 2 -1.44 5.38 18.60
N HIS A 3 -1.99 6.41 17.96
CA HIS A 3 -2.68 6.32 16.68
C HIS A 3 -1.84 5.49 15.70
N GLY A 4 -2.43 4.46 15.09
CA GLY A 4 -1.71 3.69 14.09
C GLY A 4 -1.42 4.58 12.89
N HIS A 5 -0.15 4.85 12.61
CA HIS A 5 0.26 5.46 11.35
C HIS A 5 0.77 4.34 10.44
N VAL A 6 0.10 4.14 9.31
CA VAL A 6 0.36 3.07 8.35
C VAL A 6 0.85 3.69 7.04
N ALA A 7 2.00 3.22 6.54
CA ALA A 7 2.45 3.49 5.18
C ALA A 7 2.04 2.35 4.24
N LEU A 8 1.41 2.67 3.11
CA LEU A 8 1.21 1.74 1.99
C LEU A 8 2.15 2.13 0.84
N ILE A 9 3.23 1.38 0.70
CA ILE A 9 4.32 1.63 -0.24
C ILE A 9 4.09 0.86 -1.54
N GLY A 10 4.00 1.58 -2.66
CA GLY A 10 3.61 1.01 -3.94
C GLY A 10 2.09 1.01 -4.14
N ALA A 11 1.39 2.00 -3.58
CA ALA A 11 -0.07 2.07 -3.59
C ALA A 11 -0.66 2.24 -5.01
N GLY A 12 0.16 2.59 -6.00
CA GLY A 12 -0.22 2.64 -7.41
C GLY A 12 -0.35 1.24 -8.05
N HIS A 13 0.09 0.18 -7.38
CA HIS A 13 -0.18 -1.20 -7.79
C HIS A 13 -1.63 -1.58 -7.44
N LEU A 14 -2.57 -1.15 -8.28
CA LEU A 14 -4.01 -1.26 -8.04
C LEU A 14 -4.48 -2.69 -7.74
N ALA A 15 -3.88 -3.72 -8.40
CA ALA A 15 -4.24 -5.11 -8.17
C ALA A 15 -4.08 -5.55 -6.70
N VAL A 16 -3.18 -4.90 -5.96
CA VAL A 16 -2.93 -5.14 -4.54
C VAL A 16 -3.52 -4.04 -3.65
N SER A 17 -3.40 -2.78 -4.05
CA SER A 17 -3.88 -1.66 -3.21
C SER A 17 -5.40 -1.57 -3.14
N VAL A 18 -6.14 -1.91 -4.19
CA VAL A 18 -7.62 -1.95 -4.19
C VAL A 18 -8.16 -2.87 -3.07
N PRO A 19 -7.73 -4.14 -2.96
CA PRO A 19 -8.07 -5.02 -1.84
C PRO A 19 -7.70 -4.47 -0.46
N VAL A 20 -6.52 -3.84 -0.34
CA VAL A 20 -6.03 -3.24 0.90
C VAL A 20 -6.94 -2.11 1.35
N LEU A 21 -7.24 -1.16 0.45
CA LEU A 21 -8.10 -0.02 0.73
C LEU A 21 -9.54 -0.47 1.05
N ALA A 22 -10.06 -1.44 0.30
CA ALA A 22 -11.36 -2.04 0.58
C ALA A 22 -11.40 -2.71 1.96
N SER A 23 -10.35 -3.45 2.34
CA SER A 23 -10.23 -4.04 3.68
C SER A 23 -10.23 -2.96 4.76
N LEU A 24 -9.40 -1.92 4.60
CA LEU A 24 -9.27 -0.81 5.55
C LEU A 24 -10.58 -0.05 5.76
N SER A 25 -11.44 0.03 4.74
CA SER A 25 -12.75 0.66 4.89
C SER A 25 -13.64 -0.02 5.94
N SER A 26 -13.38 -1.31 6.23
CA SER A 26 -14.09 -2.08 7.25
C SER A 26 -13.31 -2.21 8.56
N TYR A 27 -12.17 -1.51 8.70
CA TYR A 27 -11.35 -1.58 9.90
C TYR A 27 -11.78 -0.53 10.93
N PHE A 28 -12.26 -1.00 12.07
CA PHE A 28 -12.68 -0.16 13.19
C PHE A 28 -11.94 -0.60 14.45
N GLY A 29 -10.61 -0.46 14.44
CA GLY A 29 -9.78 -0.70 15.62
C GLY A 29 -10.16 0.25 16.79
N GLU A 30 -9.32 0.31 17.82
CA GLU A 30 -9.62 1.13 19.02
C GLU A 30 -9.76 2.63 18.70
N ARG A 31 -9.05 3.12 17.67
CA ARG A 31 -9.06 4.52 17.22
C ARG A 31 -8.89 4.59 15.71
N PRO A 32 -9.34 5.69 15.06
CA PRO A 32 -9.00 5.95 13.67
C PRO A 32 -7.48 6.02 13.46
N MET A 33 -7.04 5.46 12.33
CA MET A 33 -5.63 5.44 11.91
C MET A 33 -5.34 6.57 10.92
N THR A 34 -4.06 6.88 10.74
CA THR A 34 -3.58 7.66 9.58
C THR A 34 -2.99 6.70 8.56
N LEU A 35 -3.43 6.78 7.31
CA LEU A 35 -2.91 6.01 6.19
C LEU A 35 -2.20 6.96 5.22
N THR A 36 -0.90 6.76 5.03
CA THR A 36 -0.11 7.44 4.00
C THR A 36 0.07 6.51 2.80
N LEU A 37 -0.40 6.94 1.64
CA LEU A 37 -0.22 6.25 0.37
C LEU A 37 1.02 6.80 -0.34
N PHE A 38 1.87 5.91 -0.82
CA PHE A 38 3.03 6.29 -1.61
C PHE A 38 3.14 5.45 -2.88
N ASP A 39 3.38 6.10 -4.00
CA ASP A 39 3.88 5.49 -5.23
C ASP A 39 4.64 6.56 -6.03
N PRO A 40 5.78 6.22 -6.67
CA PRO A 40 6.45 7.14 -7.59
C PRO A 40 5.61 7.52 -8.82
N ASP A 41 4.58 6.74 -9.16
CA ASP A 41 3.64 7.05 -10.23
C ASP A 41 2.47 7.90 -9.69
N SER A 42 2.58 9.21 -9.89
CA SER A 42 1.66 10.21 -9.33
C SER A 42 0.20 10.02 -9.77
N GLU A 43 -0.03 9.64 -11.02
CA GLU A 43 -1.37 9.36 -11.54
C GLU A 43 -1.98 8.12 -10.86
N LYS A 44 -1.16 7.07 -10.67
CA LYS A 44 -1.62 5.83 -10.05
C LYS A 44 -1.88 6.00 -8.55
N VAL A 45 -1.04 6.74 -7.83
CA VAL A 45 -1.26 6.99 -6.40
C VAL A 45 -2.45 7.93 -6.17
N ASP A 46 -2.67 8.94 -7.02
CA ASP A 46 -3.87 9.79 -6.96
C ASP A 46 -5.14 8.96 -7.18
N LEU A 47 -5.13 8.03 -8.14
CA LEU A 47 -6.27 7.13 -8.37
C LEU A 47 -6.55 6.23 -7.17
N ALA A 48 -5.51 5.67 -6.54
CA ALA A 48 -5.64 4.89 -5.31
C ALA A 48 -6.16 5.74 -4.14
N PHE A 49 -5.70 6.98 -4.01
CA PHE A 49 -6.16 7.92 -3.00
C PHE A 49 -7.65 8.26 -3.15
N ARG A 50 -8.11 8.57 -4.37
CA ARG A 50 -9.53 8.81 -4.65
C ARG A 50 -10.40 7.59 -4.35
N LEU A 51 -9.90 6.38 -4.65
CA LEU A 51 -10.58 5.16 -4.26
C LEU A 51 -10.69 5.06 -2.74
N ALA A 52 -9.59 5.29 -2.00
CA ALA A 52 -9.57 5.26 -0.54
C ALA A 52 -10.63 6.21 0.06
N GLN A 53 -10.68 7.46 -0.43
CA GLN A 53 -11.70 8.43 -0.03
C GLN A 53 -13.12 7.91 -0.29
N THR A 54 -13.34 7.31 -1.46
CA THR A 54 -14.65 6.75 -1.86
C THR A 54 -15.05 5.62 -0.92
N VAL A 55 -14.20 4.60 -0.72
CA VAL A 55 -14.53 3.45 0.13
C VAL A 55 -14.69 3.85 1.60
N PHE A 56 -13.86 4.77 2.11
CA PHE A 56 -13.95 5.23 3.50
C PHE A 56 -15.21 6.06 3.74
N THR A 57 -15.56 6.94 2.80
CA THR A 57 -16.81 7.72 2.87
C THR A 57 -18.02 6.78 2.85
N CYS A 58 -18.07 5.81 1.92
CA CYS A 58 -19.16 4.84 1.84
C CYS A 58 -19.27 3.97 3.10
N ALA A 59 -18.14 3.55 3.68
CA ALA A 59 -18.11 2.74 4.88
C ALA A 59 -18.25 3.54 6.19
N LYS A 60 -18.24 4.89 6.11
CA LYS A 60 -18.14 5.80 7.27
C LYS A 60 -16.91 5.52 8.14
N ALA A 61 -15.79 5.17 7.52
CA ALA A 61 -14.51 5.01 8.19
C ALA A 61 -13.86 6.39 8.41
N GLU A 62 -13.47 6.69 9.64
CA GLU A 62 -12.92 8.00 10.03
C GLU A 62 -11.38 8.08 9.89
N HIS A 63 -10.77 7.17 9.13
CA HIS A 63 -9.32 7.16 8.93
C HIS A 63 -8.85 8.42 8.21
N ALA A 64 -7.75 9.00 8.69
CA ALA A 64 -7.08 10.09 7.99
C ALA A 64 -6.29 9.54 6.80
N LEU A 65 -6.30 10.27 5.70
CA LEU A 65 -5.61 9.91 4.47
C LEU A 65 -4.56 10.97 4.12
N ALA A 66 -3.36 10.51 3.79
CA ALA A 66 -2.31 11.29 3.16
C ALA A 66 -1.84 10.56 1.90
N VAL A 67 -1.33 11.32 0.93
CA VAL A 67 -0.76 10.78 -0.30
C VAL A 67 0.47 11.58 -0.66
N THR A 68 1.51 10.91 -1.13
CA THR A 68 2.68 11.55 -1.71
C THR A 68 3.32 10.67 -2.78
N ASP A 69 3.88 11.29 -3.80
CA ASP A 69 4.74 10.69 -4.82
C ASP A 69 6.22 11.09 -4.63
N SER A 70 6.50 11.88 -3.59
CA SER A 70 7.81 12.42 -3.28
C SER A 70 8.46 11.63 -2.15
N LEU A 71 9.71 11.23 -2.35
CA LEU A 71 10.49 10.57 -1.32
C LEU A 71 10.73 11.49 -0.12
N ASP A 72 11.00 12.77 -0.35
CA ASP A 72 11.29 13.74 0.72
C ASP A 72 10.09 14.00 1.63
N GLU A 73 8.88 13.83 1.09
CA GLU A 73 7.62 13.93 1.83
C GLU A 73 7.21 12.60 2.48
N LEU A 74 7.84 11.49 2.09
CA LEU A 74 7.64 10.17 2.69
C LEU A 74 8.43 10.06 4.01
N ALA A 75 8.07 10.92 4.96
CA ALA A 75 8.61 10.96 6.30
C ALA A 75 7.49 10.82 7.32
N GLY A 76 7.79 10.20 8.46
CA GLY A 76 6.85 10.09 9.57
C GLY A 76 7.10 8.89 10.47
N ASP A 77 6.45 8.93 11.62
CA ASP A 77 6.53 7.88 12.64
C ASP A 77 5.55 6.76 12.33
N PHE A 78 5.85 6.02 11.26
CA PHE A 78 5.06 4.87 10.87
C PHE A 78 5.18 3.78 11.92
N THR A 79 4.03 3.38 12.47
CA THR A 79 3.93 2.19 13.32
C THR A 79 3.91 0.90 12.49
N ARG A 80 3.48 1.01 11.22
CA ARG A 80 3.31 -0.11 10.29
C ARG A 80 3.67 0.31 8.88
N VAL A 81 4.35 -0.57 8.15
CA VAL A 81 4.70 -0.38 6.74
C VAL A 81 4.24 -1.59 5.94
N VAL A 82 3.52 -1.35 4.86
CA VAL A 82 3.01 -2.39 3.95
C VAL A 82 3.64 -2.18 2.58
N TYR A 83 4.41 -3.15 2.10
CA TYR A 83 4.99 -3.14 0.77
C TYR A 83 4.10 -3.87 -0.24
N CYS A 84 3.66 -3.18 -1.28
CA CYS A 84 2.86 -3.72 -2.38
C CYS A 84 3.31 -3.26 -3.77
N ALA A 85 4.53 -2.74 -3.90
CA ALA A 85 5.11 -2.26 -5.16
C ALA A 85 5.14 -3.32 -6.28
N ASN A 86 5.09 -2.87 -7.52
CA ASN A 86 5.28 -3.70 -8.72
C ASN A 86 6.55 -3.28 -9.47
N ALA A 87 6.89 -4.00 -10.54
CA ALA A 87 8.08 -3.73 -11.33
C ALA A 87 8.11 -2.32 -11.96
N ARG A 88 6.94 -1.74 -12.27
CA ARG A 88 6.86 -0.38 -12.81
C ARG A 88 7.27 0.65 -11.76
N SER A 89 6.65 0.64 -10.59
CA SER A 89 6.99 1.58 -9.52
C SER A 89 8.44 1.38 -9.05
N ALA A 90 8.89 0.12 -8.92
CA ALA A 90 10.26 -0.20 -8.57
C ALA A 90 11.30 0.41 -9.54
N ARG A 91 11.07 0.32 -10.85
CA ARG A 91 11.97 0.93 -11.85
C ARG A 91 12.00 2.45 -11.75
N MET A 92 10.91 3.11 -11.36
CA MET A 92 10.89 4.55 -11.16
C MET A 92 11.74 4.95 -9.95
N VAL A 93 11.58 4.24 -8.83
CA VAL A 93 12.38 4.45 -7.60
C VAL A 93 13.86 4.20 -7.86
N ASN A 94 14.21 3.11 -8.53
CA ASN A 94 15.61 2.77 -8.81
C ASN A 94 16.31 3.86 -9.65
N ARG A 95 15.58 4.51 -10.57
CA ARG A 95 16.12 5.66 -11.32
C ARG A 95 16.46 6.84 -10.42
N TRP A 96 15.67 7.11 -9.37
CA TRP A 96 15.98 8.17 -8.40
C TRP A 96 17.23 7.86 -7.59
N ALA A 97 17.41 6.59 -7.22
CA ALA A 97 18.58 6.11 -6.51
C ALA A 97 19.87 6.08 -7.38
N GLY A 98 19.79 6.47 -8.66
CA GLY A 98 20.91 6.42 -9.60
C GLY A 98 21.36 5.01 -9.95
N VAL A 99 20.46 4.02 -9.78
CA VAL A 99 20.75 2.61 -10.00
C VAL A 99 20.43 2.22 -11.45
N GLU A 100 21.35 1.53 -12.12
CA GLU A 100 21.12 0.95 -13.45
C GLU A 100 20.02 -0.12 -13.44
N ALA A 101 19.27 -0.23 -14.54
CA ALA A 101 18.17 -1.20 -14.64
C ALA A 101 18.64 -2.64 -14.39
N THR A 102 18.03 -3.32 -13.41
CA THR A 102 18.30 -4.73 -13.12
C THR A 102 17.78 -5.63 -14.25
N CYS A 103 18.33 -6.84 -14.35
CA CYS A 103 17.97 -7.80 -15.40
C CYS A 103 16.59 -8.46 -15.24
N THR A 104 15.95 -8.39 -14.06
CA THR A 104 14.61 -8.96 -13.79
C THR A 104 13.72 -8.03 -12.98
N ASP A 105 12.40 -8.19 -13.14
CA ASP A 105 11.36 -7.47 -12.40
C ASP A 105 11.47 -7.70 -10.88
N GLY A 106 11.75 -8.93 -10.45
CA GLY A 106 11.94 -9.27 -9.04
C GLY A 106 13.08 -8.48 -8.42
N ALA A 107 14.28 -8.54 -9.01
CA ALA A 107 15.46 -7.82 -8.50
C ALA A 107 15.23 -6.29 -8.47
N SER A 108 14.50 -5.75 -9.44
CA SER A 108 14.11 -4.33 -9.42
C SER A 108 13.28 -3.98 -8.18
N ILE A 109 12.30 -4.83 -7.84
CA ILE A 109 11.45 -4.64 -6.66
C ILE A 109 12.27 -4.76 -5.37
N GLU A 110 13.11 -5.79 -5.24
CA GLU A 110 13.96 -6.01 -4.06
C GLU A 110 14.81 -4.76 -3.75
N GLN A 111 15.45 -4.22 -4.78
CA GLN A 111 16.32 -3.05 -4.65
C GLN A 111 15.55 -1.77 -4.31
N ALA A 112 14.40 -1.55 -4.95
CA ALA A 112 13.55 -0.41 -4.65
C ALA A 112 13.03 -0.45 -3.21
N VAL A 113 12.60 -1.62 -2.74
CA VAL A 113 12.13 -1.82 -1.37
C VAL A 113 13.25 -1.59 -0.36
N ALA A 114 14.46 -2.11 -0.63
CA ALA A 114 15.62 -1.87 0.23
C ALA A 114 15.94 -0.37 0.35
N TYR A 115 15.92 0.36 -0.77
CA TYR A 115 16.16 1.80 -0.80
C TYR A 115 15.09 2.58 -0.03
N LEU A 116 13.81 2.30 -0.28
CA LEU A 116 12.69 2.96 0.42
C LEU A 116 12.70 2.63 1.91
N HIS A 117 12.99 1.39 2.29
CA HIS A 117 13.08 1.01 3.69
C HIS A 117 14.20 1.76 4.41
N ALA A 118 15.39 1.85 3.80
CA ALA A 118 16.50 2.61 4.35
C ALA A 118 16.16 4.09 4.55
N HIS A 119 15.42 4.69 3.60
CA HIS A 119 14.91 6.05 3.73
C HIS A 119 13.93 6.19 4.90
N LEU A 120 12.91 5.32 4.99
CA LEU A 120 11.94 5.36 6.09
C LEU A 120 12.61 5.20 7.47
N MET A 121 13.64 4.35 7.56
CA MET A 121 14.36 4.13 8.82
C MET A 121 15.30 5.30 9.18
N SER A 122 15.74 6.11 8.21
CA SER A 122 16.57 7.28 8.47
C SER A 122 15.75 8.50 8.90
N THR A 123 14.46 8.55 8.53
CA THR A 123 13.55 9.66 8.87
C THR A 123 12.66 9.40 10.07
N ALA A 124 12.50 8.15 10.50
CA ALA A 124 11.70 7.80 11.68
C ALA A 124 12.27 8.38 12.98
N SER A 125 11.41 8.90 13.84
CA SER A 125 11.74 9.21 15.23
C SER A 125 12.18 7.93 15.95
N LYS A 126 12.95 8.05 17.02
CA LYS A 126 13.50 6.92 17.80
C LYS A 126 12.46 6.01 18.46
N GLU A 127 11.16 6.19 18.20
CA GLU A 127 10.06 5.42 18.78
C GLU A 127 9.81 4.11 18.01
N GLY A 128 10.66 3.11 18.26
CA GLY A 128 10.42 1.73 17.87
C GLY A 128 10.53 1.44 16.35
N THR A 129 10.82 0.18 16.02
CA THR A 129 10.86 -0.25 14.62
C THR A 129 9.43 -0.59 14.15
N PRO A 130 8.97 -0.07 12.99
CA PRO A 130 7.65 -0.42 12.47
C PRO A 130 7.48 -1.92 12.24
N LEU A 131 6.26 -2.40 12.39
CA LEU A 131 5.89 -3.72 11.90
C LEU A 131 5.77 -3.69 10.38
N VAL A 132 6.47 -4.58 9.70
CA VAL A 132 6.50 -4.64 8.24
C VAL A 132 5.69 -5.81 7.70
N LEU A 133 4.83 -5.54 6.72
CA LEU A 133 4.12 -6.54 5.93
C LEU A 133 4.57 -6.48 4.48
N SER A 134 4.95 -7.62 3.92
CA SER A 134 5.17 -7.79 2.49
C SER A 134 3.94 -8.42 1.84
N LEU A 135 3.34 -7.70 0.88
CA LEU A 135 2.34 -8.20 -0.08
C LEU A 135 2.97 -8.39 -1.47
N LEU A 136 4.30 -8.42 -1.55
CA LEU A 136 5.05 -8.61 -2.78
C LEU A 136 4.98 -10.08 -3.23
N PRO A 137 5.25 -10.38 -4.51
CA PRO A 137 5.38 -11.76 -5.00
C PRO A 137 6.39 -12.59 -4.19
N SER A 138 6.19 -13.91 -4.13
CA SER A 138 6.97 -14.80 -3.24
C SER A 138 8.43 -14.93 -3.62
N GLU A 139 8.70 -14.73 -4.89
CA GLU A 139 10.01 -14.71 -5.51
C GLU A 139 10.82 -13.46 -5.18
N VAL A 140 10.18 -12.39 -4.68
CA VAL A 140 10.87 -11.17 -4.25
C VAL A 140 11.44 -11.38 -2.85
N LEU A 141 12.76 -11.36 -2.74
CA LEU A 141 13.49 -11.56 -1.51
C LEU A 141 13.80 -10.22 -0.82
N LEU A 142 13.53 -10.13 0.48
CA LEU A 142 13.82 -8.94 1.29
C LEU A 142 14.89 -9.26 2.34
N PRO A 143 16.16 -9.46 1.92
CA PRO A 143 17.22 -9.89 2.83
C PRO A 143 17.47 -8.84 3.92
N GLY A 144 17.61 -9.30 5.17
CA GLY A 144 17.87 -8.42 6.32
C GLY A 144 16.66 -7.64 6.84
N LEU A 145 15.52 -7.67 6.13
CA LEU A 145 14.28 -7.03 6.55
C LEU A 145 13.45 -7.97 7.42
N LYS A 146 13.19 -7.62 8.68
CA LYS A 146 12.23 -8.36 9.51
C LYS A 146 10.81 -8.01 9.09
N HIS A 147 10.09 -8.96 8.49
CA HIS A 147 8.75 -8.74 7.97
C HIS A 147 7.84 -9.97 8.13
N SER A 148 6.54 -9.73 8.09
CA SER A 148 5.51 -10.75 7.90
C SER A 148 5.14 -10.85 6.42
N ARG A 149 4.64 -12.00 6.00
CA ARG A 149 4.08 -12.21 4.65
C ARG A 149 2.73 -12.89 4.78
N ILE A 150 1.77 -12.46 3.96
CA ILE A 150 0.47 -13.12 3.83
C ILE A 150 0.24 -13.45 2.36
N ASP A 151 -0.31 -14.63 2.08
CA ASP A 151 -0.70 -15.02 0.72
C ASP A 151 -2.04 -14.38 0.35
N TRP A 152 -2.01 -13.05 0.24
CA TRP A 152 -3.14 -12.17 0.01
C TRP A 152 -2.61 -10.82 -0.51
N PRO A 153 -3.36 -10.05 -1.33
CA PRO A 153 -4.66 -10.38 -1.87
C PRO A 153 -4.57 -11.31 -3.07
N LYS A 154 -5.55 -12.21 -3.19
CA LYS A 154 -5.87 -12.77 -4.51
C LYS A 154 -6.56 -11.65 -5.27
N ALA A 155 -5.97 -11.22 -6.39
CA ALA A 155 -6.56 -10.17 -7.22
C ALA A 155 -7.99 -10.57 -7.59
N TRP A 156 -8.95 -9.70 -7.31
CA TRP A 156 -10.35 -9.96 -7.67
C TRP A 156 -10.59 -9.71 -9.17
N ILE A 157 -9.84 -8.78 -9.75
CA ILE A 157 -9.85 -8.51 -11.18
C ILE A 157 -8.42 -8.72 -11.66
N ASP A 158 -8.25 -9.61 -12.63
CA ASP A 158 -7.00 -9.69 -13.38
C ASP A 158 -6.75 -8.34 -14.04
N ASP A 159 -5.72 -7.62 -13.59
CA ASP A 159 -5.35 -6.30 -14.11
C ASP A 159 -4.59 -6.43 -15.44
N HIS A 160 -5.23 -7.07 -16.42
CA HIS A 160 -4.80 -7.05 -17.80
C HIS A 160 -5.30 -5.76 -18.48
N ASP A 161 -4.41 -5.10 -19.22
CA ASP A 161 -4.68 -3.93 -20.07
C ASP A 161 -5.30 -2.70 -19.36
N GLY A 162 -5.02 -2.50 -18.06
CA GLY A 162 -5.48 -1.33 -17.32
C GLY A 162 -6.98 -1.32 -17.01
N ARG A 163 -7.67 -2.45 -17.19
CA ARG A 163 -9.10 -2.62 -16.85
C ARG A 163 -9.40 -2.24 -15.41
N LEU A 164 -8.48 -2.53 -14.48
CA LEU A 164 -8.68 -2.19 -13.08
C LEU A 164 -8.69 -0.68 -12.85
N ALA A 165 -7.84 0.08 -13.56
CA ALA A 165 -7.86 1.54 -13.44
C ALA A 165 -9.19 2.13 -13.92
N HIS A 166 -9.75 1.63 -15.02
CA HIS A 166 -11.08 2.03 -15.48
C HIS A 166 -12.17 1.65 -14.49
N GLN A 167 -12.09 0.45 -13.91
CA GLN A 167 -13.05 0.03 -12.89
C GLN A 167 -12.98 0.92 -11.64
N VAL A 168 -11.78 1.28 -11.19
CA VAL A 168 -11.59 2.21 -10.08
C VAL A 168 -12.21 3.58 -10.40
N LEU A 169 -12.02 4.10 -11.61
CA LEU A 169 -12.65 5.35 -12.03
C LEU A 169 -14.18 5.28 -11.97
N ARG A 170 -14.79 4.17 -12.37
CA ARG A 170 -16.25 3.97 -12.30
C ARG A 170 -16.76 3.99 -10.87
N TRP A 171 -16.05 3.36 -9.93
CA TRP A 171 -16.38 3.45 -8.50
C TRP A 171 -16.23 4.87 -7.96
N VAL A 172 -15.12 5.55 -8.25
CA VAL A 172 -14.84 6.92 -7.79
C VAL A 172 -15.87 7.92 -8.31
N ARG A 173 -16.35 7.73 -9.55
CA ARG A 173 -17.40 8.57 -10.15
C ARG A 173 -18.82 8.25 -9.66
N GLY A 174 -19.00 7.12 -8.98
CA GLY A 174 -20.32 6.62 -8.59
C GLY A 174 -21.10 5.99 -9.75
N ASP A 175 -20.45 5.71 -10.88
CA ASP A 175 -21.05 5.00 -12.03
C ASP A 175 -21.38 3.54 -11.66
N GLU A 176 -20.64 2.97 -10.70
CA GLU A 176 -20.94 1.69 -10.07
C GLU A 176 -20.79 1.76 -8.54
N PRO A 177 -21.61 1.01 -7.79
CA PRO A 177 -21.52 0.97 -6.35
C PRO A 177 -20.25 0.26 -5.88
N VAL A 178 -19.56 0.86 -4.90
CA VAL A 178 -18.35 0.28 -4.29
C VAL A 178 -18.67 -0.73 -3.18
N PHE A 179 -19.95 -0.98 -2.90
CA PHE A 179 -20.38 -1.84 -1.78
C PHE A 179 -19.91 -3.28 -1.92
N GLU A 180 -20.05 -3.87 -3.11
CA GLU A 180 -19.53 -5.21 -3.39
C GLU A 180 -18.02 -5.26 -3.10
N LEU A 181 -17.29 -4.21 -3.52
CA LEU A 181 -15.86 -4.11 -3.27
C LEU A 181 -15.52 -4.25 -1.78
N ILE A 182 -16.21 -3.48 -0.96
CA ILE A 182 -16.06 -3.47 0.50
C ILE A 182 -16.43 -4.84 1.10
N GLN A 183 -17.54 -5.43 0.67
CA GLN A 183 -18.02 -6.70 1.23
C GLN A 183 -17.04 -7.85 1.00
N ALA A 184 -16.45 -7.94 -0.20
CA ALA A 184 -15.52 -9.02 -0.52
C ALA A 184 -14.28 -9.03 0.38
N TYR A 185 -13.84 -7.85 0.85
CA TYR A 185 -12.61 -7.69 1.62
C TYR A 185 -12.81 -7.33 3.09
N ARG A 186 -14.07 -7.25 3.57
CA ARG A 186 -14.42 -6.96 4.96
C ARG A 186 -13.76 -7.89 5.98
N ARG A 187 -13.47 -9.14 5.60
CA ARG A 187 -12.84 -10.17 6.45
C ARG A 187 -11.52 -10.64 5.86
N SER A 188 -10.59 -9.72 5.61
CA SER A 188 -9.27 -10.07 5.06
C SER A 188 -8.26 -10.47 6.15
N PRO A 189 -7.29 -11.35 5.83
CA PRO A 189 -6.17 -11.66 6.72
C PRO A 189 -5.30 -10.43 7.02
N PHE A 190 -5.33 -9.43 6.13
CA PHE A 190 -4.67 -8.15 6.35
C PHE A 190 -5.16 -7.43 7.62
N LEU A 191 -6.47 -7.43 7.90
CA LEU A 191 -7.01 -6.81 9.11
C LEU A 191 -6.53 -7.52 10.39
N ARG A 192 -6.37 -8.84 10.36
CA ARG A 192 -5.83 -9.60 11.52
C ARG A 192 -4.38 -9.22 11.81
N TRP A 193 -3.58 -9.02 10.77
CA TRP A 193 -2.21 -8.53 10.93
C TRP A 193 -2.16 -7.11 11.52
N LEU A 194 -3.11 -6.24 11.16
CA LEU A 194 -3.24 -4.90 11.75
C LEU A 194 -3.57 -4.96 13.25
N ASP A 195 -4.37 -5.93 13.68
CA ASP A 195 -4.67 -6.14 15.11
C ASP A 195 -3.52 -6.82 15.89
N GLY A 196 -2.44 -7.22 15.20
CA GLY A 196 -1.32 -7.93 15.83
C GLY A 196 -1.63 -9.39 16.18
N ALA A 197 -2.75 -9.93 15.69
CA ALA A 197 -3.03 -11.36 15.74
C ALA A 197 -2.15 -12.07 14.70
N GLN A 198 -1.11 -12.77 15.16
CA GLN A 198 -0.34 -13.72 14.36
C GLN A 198 -0.99 -15.10 14.40
#